data_AF-A0A240SXA0-F1
#
_entry.id   AF-A0A240SXA0-F1
#
_cell.length_a   1.000
_cell.length_b   1.000
_cell.length_c   1.000
_cell.angle_alpha   90.00
_cell.angle_beta   90.00
_cell.angle_gamma   90.00
#
_symmetry.space_group_name_H-M   'P 1'
#
loop_
_entity.id
_entity.type
_entity.pdbx_description
1 polymer ?
#
loop_
_entity_poly.entity_id
_entity_poly.type
_entity_poly.pdbx_seq_one_letter_code
_entity_poly.pdbx_strand_id
1 'polypeptide(L)'
;MDIITEKEFDSALDSSMLTDDMQKLLKSEKRKKFIKNSNHNPDLMERLTMRAKRAKLKSRHGQTAELYDQFYRDHKLLLKLFVILGVMPLARQAGRVTFSWKSYQMYYALVFYVLTTLVVLKVGSERIKLLHTTNEYDEYIYAIIFILFLLPHFWIPYVGWGVANQVAHYKSMWGTFQVRYYRVTGTTLVFPTLKIAIIILFIGCVLLSILFLFSLSQLLDDFLLWHTTAYFHIITMINMNAALFYINSKGTKIASKSLSDCFKKDMRIECNYIMIKQYRLLWLNLSEILQALGNAYARTYCTYCLFMSINITIGSYGALSEILEFGFSYKVLGLVVLTIYCASLLFIICDCAQSATSVMAEGVQSTLLSLNLLQLDVQTQKEIDHFISAIELNPPVVNLRGYALINRELLTAVNFYLHYIHPFI
;
A
#
# COMPACT_ATOMS: atom_id res chain seq x y z
N MET A 1 13.63 2.00 -15.76
CA MET A 1 13.18 2.66 -14.52
C MET A 1 14.38 2.59 -13.60
N ASP A 2 15.20 3.64 -13.63
CA ASP A 2 16.51 3.63 -13.01
C ASP A 2 16.35 3.66 -11.50
N ILE A 3 16.65 2.51 -10.89
CA ILE A 3 16.84 2.35 -9.46
C ILE A 3 17.86 3.42 -9.07
N ILE A 4 17.51 4.38 -8.22
CA ILE A 4 18.51 5.31 -7.65
C ILE A 4 19.59 4.42 -7.02
N THR A 5 20.73 4.37 -7.68
CA THR A 5 21.77 3.44 -7.28
C THR A 5 22.32 3.90 -5.94
N GLU A 6 22.70 2.96 -5.07
CA GLU A 6 23.31 3.31 -3.78
C GLU A 6 24.53 4.22 -4.00
N LYS A 7 25.23 4.08 -5.14
CA LYS A 7 26.26 5.00 -5.60
C LYS A 7 25.75 6.42 -5.85
N GLU A 8 24.59 6.64 -6.45
CA GLU A 8 24.03 7.98 -6.64
C GLU A 8 23.57 8.59 -5.32
N PHE A 9 22.88 7.82 -4.47
CA PHE A 9 22.45 8.31 -3.15
C PHE A 9 23.63 8.57 -2.22
N ASP A 10 24.61 7.67 -2.16
CA ASP A 10 25.83 7.84 -1.38
C ASP A 10 26.73 8.92 -2.01
N SER A 11 26.83 9.06 -3.33
CA SER A 11 27.55 10.19 -3.95
C SER A 11 26.90 11.53 -3.65
N ALA A 12 25.56 11.58 -3.57
CA ALA A 12 24.86 12.79 -3.15
C ALA A 12 25.14 13.10 -1.68
N LEU A 13 25.17 12.07 -0.82
CA LEU A 13 25.56 12.20 0.58
C LEU A 13 27.06 12.53 0.76
N ASP A 14 27.94 12.01 -0.08
CA ASP A 14 29.39 12.28 -0.10
C ASP A 14 29.76 13.56 -0.87
N SER A 15 28.82 14.14 -1.62
CA SER A 15 28.92 15.52 -2.11
C SER A 15 28.41 16.52 -1.08
N SER A 16 27.47 16.09 -0.22
CA SER A 16 26.90 16.88 0.87
C SER A 16 27.79 16.96 2.10
N MET A 17 28.47 15.85 2.38
CA MET A 17 29.54 15.75 3.32
C MET A 17 30.77 15.80 2.46
N LEU A 18 31.58 16.84 2.58
CA LEU A 18 33.00 16.77 2.28
C LEU A 18 33.58 15.65 3.17
N THR A 19 33.29 14.37 2.92
CA THR A 19 33.53 13.29 3.88
C THR A 19 35.03 13.16 4.09
N ASP A 20 35.81 13.33 3.03
CA ASP A 20 37.26 13.28 3.07
C ASP A 20 37.89 14.54 3.69
N ASP A 21 37.37 15.73 3.41
CA ASP A 21 37.87 16.99 3.97
C ASP A 21 37.39 17.24 5.41
N MET A 22 36.20 16.79 5.78
CA MET A 22 35.66 16.84 7.14
C MET A 22 36.31 15.77 8.01
N GLN A 23 36.69 14.61 7.45
CA GLN A 23 37.48 13.59 8.14
C GLN A 23 38.95 14.02 8.27
N LYS A 24 39.52 14.75 7.29
CA LYS A 24 40.80 15.46 7.42
C LYS A 24 40.73 16.63 8.41
N LEU A 25 39.61 17.36 8.50
CA LEU A 25 39.38 18.42 9.50
C LEU A 25 39.16 17.86 10.91
N LEU A 26 38.49 16.72 11.05
CA LEU A 26 38.30 16.00 12.33
C LEU A 26 39.58 15.33 12.83
N LYS A 27 40.47 14.89 11.91
CA LYS A 27 41.76 14.27 12.25
C LYS A 27 42.94 15.26 12.38
N SER A 28 42.88 16.44 11.77
CA SER A 28 44.01 17.40 11.79
C SER A 28 43.94 18.42 12.92
N GLU A 29 45.09 19.01 13.26
CA GLU A 29 45.23 20.15 14.18
C GLU A 29 44.34 21.36 13.81
N LYS A 30 43.76 21.38 12.61
CA LYS A 30 42.72 22.34 12.21
C LYS A 30 41.46 22.26 13.07
N ARG A 31 41.21 21.20 13.84
CA ARG A 31 40.17 21.18 14.89
C ARG A 31 40.33 22.33 15.89
N LYS A 32 41.55 22.65 16.32
CA LYS A 32 41.79 23.78 17.25
C LYS A 32 41.58 25.14 16.58
N LYS A 33 41.95 25.31 15.30
CA LYS A 33 41.73 26.54 14.52
C LYS A 33 40.27 26.75 14.13
N PHE A 34 39.56 25.69 13.76
CA PHE A 34 38.14 25.73 13.43
C PHE A 34 37.28 25.93 14.68
N ILE A 35 37.63 25.32 15.82
CA ILE A 35 36.99 25.61 17.13
C ILE A 35 37.26 27.07 17.56
N LYS A 36 38.46 27.61 17.30
CA LYS A 36 38.81 29.00 17.64
C LYS A 36 38.09 30.05 16.76
N ASN A 37 37.78 29.72 15.50
CA ASN A 37 36.98 30.56 14.61
C ASN A 37 35.47 30.30 14.69
N SER A 38 35.04 29.12 15.15
CA SER A 38 33.64 28.68 15.30
C SER A 38 33.05 29.03 16.67
N ASN A 39 33.46 30.15 17.26
CA ASN A 39 32.81 30.73 18.45
C ASN A 39 31.36 31.21 18.18
N HIS A 40 30.73 30.80 17.07
CA HIS A 40 29.45 31.34 16.62
C HIS A 40 28.26 30.38 16.66
N ASN A 41 28.40 29.07 16.92
CA ASN A 41 27.29 28.23 17.40
C ASN A 41 27.72 26.78 17.70
N PRO A 42 27.85 26.37 18.98
CA PRO A 42 28.20 25.00 19.35
C PRO A 42 27.15 23.96 18.89
N ASP A 43 25.86 24.35 18.81
CA ASP A 43 24.75 23.48 18.36
C ASP A 43 24.91 23.06 16.88
N LEU A 44 25.44 23.94 16.03
CA LEU A 44 25.64 23.64 14.61
C LEU A 44 26.75 22.59 14.42
N MET A 45 27.83 22.70 15.19
CA MET A 45 28.95 21.75 15.15
C MET A 45 28.51 20.36 15.64
N GLU A 46 27.71 20.31 16.71
CA GLU A 46 27.15 19.05 17.21
C GLU A 46 26.24 18.39 16.18
N ARG A 47 25.36 19.16 15.52
CA ARG A 47 24.49 18.67 14.44
C ARG A 47 25.28 18.11 13.26
N LEU A 48 26.33 18.80 12.81
CA LEU A 48 27.20 18.33 11.72
C LEU A 48 27.92 17.03 12.10
N THR A 49 28.43 16.94 13.33
CA THR A 49 29.09 15.74 13.85
C THR A 49 28.12 14.55 13.91
N MET A 50 26.88 14.80 14.35
CA MET A 50 25.81 13.80 14.38
C MET A 50 25.36 13.39 12.98
N ARG A 51 25.27 14.32 12.02
CA ARG A 51 25.01 14.01 10.59
C ARG A 51 26.11 13.11 10.03
N ALA A 52 27.38 13.38 10.34
CA ALA A 52 28.53 12.60 9.90
C ALA A 52 28.53 11.17 10.43
N LYS A 53 28.16 10.98 11.70
CA LYS A 53 28.00 9.65 12.30
C LYS A 53 26.87 8.87 11.62
N ARG A 54 25.74 9.52 11.38
CA ARG A 54 24.58 8.91 10.71
C ARG A 54 24.88 8.54 9.26
N ALA A 55 25.61 9.38 8.53
CA ALA A 55 25.98 9.14 7.13
C ALA A 55 26.74 7.83 6.91
N LYS A 56 27.41 7.28 7.93
CA LYS A 56 28.13 5.99 7.88
C LYS A 56 27.22 4.76 7.92
N LEU A 57 25.93 4.92 8.19
CA LEU A 57 24.98 3.81 8.26
C LEU A 57 24.72 3.22 6.86
N LYS A 58 24.98 1.92 6.72
CA LYS A 58 24.77 1.20 5.46
C LYS A 58 23.30 0.79 5.31
N SER A 59 22.61 1.42 4.37
CA SER A 59 21.17 1.24 4.14
C SER A 59 20.78 -0.15 3.61
N ARG A 60 21.73 -0.85 2.95
CA ARG A 60 21.56 -2.24 2.51
C ARG A 60 21.94 -3.30 3.54
N HIS A 61 22.62 -2.94 4.63
CA HIS A 61 23.04 -3.92 5.63
C HIS A 61 21.82 -4.39 6.43
N GLY A 62 21.53 -5.69 6.37
CA GLY A 62 20.30 -6.28 6.91
C GLY A 62 20.07 -5.98 8.39
N GLN A 63 21.12 -6.03 9.20
CA GLN A 63 21.05 -5.74 10.64
C GLN A 63 20.76 -4.26 10.95
N THR A 64 21.32 -3.34 10.14
CA THR A 64 21.04 -1.91 10.29
C THR A 64 19.60 -1.60 9.87
N ALA A 65 19.13 -2.19 8.77
CA ALA A 65 17.74 -2.08 8.36
C ALA A 65 16.79 -2.63 9.45
N GLU A 66 17.10 -3.77 10.05
CA GLU A 66 16.27 -4.39 11.09
C GLU A 66 16.09 -3.51 12.34
N LEU A 67 17.14 -2.77 12.75
CA LEU A 67 17.05 -1.87 13.90
C LEU A 67 16.03 -0.74 13.67
N TYR A 68 16.01 -0.17 12.47
CA TYR A 68 15.19 0.99 12.10
C TYR A 68 13.87 0.63 11.40
N ASP A 69 13.64 -0.64 11.05
CA ASP A 69 12.44 -1.12 10.34
C ASP A 69 11.20 -1.18 11.26
N GLN A 70 10.71 -0.01 11.65
CA GLN A 70 9.47 0.12 12.41
C GLN A 70 8.24 -0.26 11.57
N PHE A 71 8.28 -0.02 10.26
CA PHE A 71 7.17 -0.35 9.36
C PHE A 71 6.84 -1.84 9.40
N TYR A 72 7.84 -2.72 9.34
CA TYR A 72 7.64 -4.16 9.51
C TYR A 72 7.17 -4.55 10.90
N ARG A 73 7.74 -3.94 11.96
CA ARG A 73 7.34 -4.27 13.34
C ARG A 73 5.84 -4.07 13.55
N ASP A 74 5.29 -3.00 12.99
CA ASP A 74 3.86 -2.71 13.03
C ASP A 74 3.06 -3.64 12.09
N HIS A 75 3.59 -4.00 10.93
CA HIS A 75 2.96 -4.92 9.97
C HIS A 75 3.10 -6.42 10.27
N LYS A 76 3.90 -6.80 11.26
CA LYS A 76 4.25 -8.21 11.53
C LYS A 76 3.02 -9.09 11.75
N LEU A 77 2.01 -8.56 12.45
CA LEU A 77 0.76 -9.26 12.71
C LEU A 77 0.04 -9.59 11.39
N LEU A 78 -0.14 -8.58 10.54
CA LEU A 78 -0.79 -8.71 9.24
C LEU A 78 -0.07 -9.71 8.33
N LEU A 79 1.27 -9.65 8.26
CA LEU A 79 2.06 -10.58 7.46
C LEU A 79 1.93 -12.03 7.95
N LYS A 80 1.94 -12.25 9.27
CA LYS A 80 1.72 -13.59 9.83
C LYS A 80 0.32 -14.14 9.50
N LEU A 81 -0.69 -13.28 9.53
CA LEU A 81 -2.05 -13.67 9.17
C LEU A 81 -2.16 -14.10 7.71
N PHE A 82 -1.54 -13.37 6.77
CA PHE A 82 -1.49 -13.78 5.37
C PHE A 82 -0.77 -15.12 5.14
N VAL A 83 0.22 -15.45 5.98
CA VAL A 83 0.87 -16.77 5.98
C VAL A 83 -0.07 -17.85 6.53
N ILE A 84 -0.77 -17.58 7.65
CA ILE A 84 -1.73 -18.52 8.25
C ILE A 84 -2.91 -18.79 7.31
N LEU A 85 -3.39 -17.78 6.59
CA LEU A 85 -4.46 -17.95 5.61
C LEU A 85 -4.00 -18.60 4.29
N GLY A 86 -2.72 -18.96 4.15
CA GLY A 86 -2.17 -19.58 2.94
C GLY A 86 -2.10 -18.66 1.71
N VAL A 87 -2.43 -17.37 1.87
CA VAL A 87 -2.54 -16.41 0.76
C VAL A 87 -1.18 -15.89 0.31
N MET A 88 -0.26 -15.65 1.25
CA MET A 88 1.06 -15.08 0.91
C MET A 88 2.19 -15.67 1.79
N PRO A 89 2.93 -16.67 1.29
CA PRO A 89 3.96 -17.39 2.05
C PRO A 89 5.28 -16.61 2.12
N LEU A 90 5.32 -15.54 2.92
CA LEU A 90 6.53 -14.72 3.10
C LEU A 90 7.37 -15.17 4.29
N ALA A 91 8.68 -15.11 4.14
CA ALA A 91 9.66 -15.30 5.21
C ALA A 91 10.43 -13.99 5.47
N ARG A 92 11.09 -13.87 6.63
CA ARG A 92 12.01 -12.78 6.93
C ARG A 92 13.36 -13.33 7.32
N GLN A 93 14.42 -12.79 6.73
CA GLN A 93 15.81 -13.14 7.01
C GLN A 93 16.64 -11.85 7.08
N ALA A 94 17.36 -11.65 8.19
CA ALA A 94 18.28 -10.53 8.42
C ALA A 94 17.71 -9.16 7.99
N GLY A 95 16.54 -8.77 8.54
CA GLY A 95 15.89 -7.49 8.22
C GLY A 95 15.22 -7.38 6.84
N ARG A 96 15.27 -8.42 5.99
CA ARG A 96 14.63 -8.42 4.66
C ARG A 96 13.52 -9.45 4.56
N VAL A 97 12.46 -9.09 3.84
CA VAL A 97 11.38 -10.02 3.52
C VAL A 97 11.75 -10.77 2.25
N THR A 98 11.66 -12.09 2.29
CA THR A 98 12.08 -12.99 1.20
C THR A 98 10.97 -13.99 0.89
N PHE A 99 10.84 -14.36 -0.38
CA PHE A 99 9.97 -15.44 -0.83
C PHE A 99 10.82 -16.53 -1.51
N SER A 100 10.45 -17.79 -1.28
CA SER A 100 11.02 -18.94 -1.98
C SER A 100 9.96 -20.02 -2.16
N TRP A 101 9.89 -20.59 -3.36
CA TRP A 101 9.00 -21.69 -3.69
C TRP A 101 9.31 -22.98 -2.90
N LYS A 102 10.54 -23.14 -2.41
CA LYS A 102 10.96 -24.30 -1.61
C LYS A 102 10.88 -24.06 -0.09
N SER A 103 10.18 -23.00 0.33
CA SER A 103 10.08 -22.66 1.76
C SER A 103 9.02 -23.49 2.49
N TYR A 104 9.19 -23.67 3.81
CA TYR A 104 8.19 -24.32 4.67
C TYR A 104 6.83 -23.60 4.62
N GLN A 105 6.84 -22.27 4.53
CA GLN A 105 5.64 -21.45 4.39
C GLN A 105 4.88 -21.77 3.09
N MET A 106 5.59 -22.00 1.99
CA MET A 106 4.98 -22.38 0.71
C MET A 106 4.34 -23.76 0.78
N TYR A 107 5.01 -24.73 1.42
CA TYR A 107 4.46 -26.07 1.61
C TYR A 107 3.16 -26.03 2.43
N TYR A 108 3.15 -25.28 3.54
CA TYR A 108 1.94 -25.05 4.32
C TYR A 108 0.81 -24.42 3.48
N ALA A 109 1.13 -23.36 2.74
CA ALA A 109 0.16 -22.68 1.87
C ALA A 109 -0.43 -23.62 0.82
N LEU A 110 0.38 -24.52 0.24
CA LEU A 110 -0.06 -25.50 -0.75
C LEU A 110 -1.02 -26.53 -0.12
N VAL A 111 -0.68 -27.10 1.04
CA VAL A 111 -1.56 -28.05 1.74
C VAL A 111 -2.88 -27.39 2.13
N PHE A 112 -2.82 -26.17 2.69
CA PHE A 112 -4.00 -25.41 3.07
C PHE A 112 -4.88 -25.09 1.85
N TYR A 113 -4.27 -24.71 0.72
CA TYR A 113 -4.97 -24.44 -0.53
C TYR A 113 -5.66 -25.69 -1.10
N VAL A 114 -5.00 -26.86 -1.07
CA VAL A 114 -5.61 -28.12 -1.53
C VAL A 114 -6.84 -28.47 -0.68
N LEU A 115 -6.72 -28.39 0.65
CA LEU A 115 -7.83 -28.69 1.56
C LEU A 115 -9.01 -27.74 1.35
N THR A 116 -8.75 -26.44 1.27
CA THR A 116 -9.80 -25.43 1.02
C THR A 116 -10.40 -25.57 -0.39
N THR A 117 -9.61 -25.96 -1.39
CA THR A 117 -10.11 -26.22 -2.74
C THR A 117 -11.10 -27.40 -2.78
N LEU A 118 -10.86 -28.48 -2.03
CA LEU A 118 -11.83 -29.59 -1.94
C LEU A 118 -13.18 -29.13 -1.37
N VAL A 119 -13.16 -28.27 -0.35
CA VAL A 119 -14.36 -27.68 0.23
C VAL A 119 -15.09 -26.78 -0.79
N VAL A 120 -14.34 -25.90 -1.46
CA VAL A 120 -14.88 -24.99 -2.50
C VAL A 120 -15.47 -25.75 -3.67
N LEU A 121 -14.82 -26.82 -4.15
CA LEU A 121 -15.34 -27.66 -5.23
C LEU A 121 -16.62 -28.39 -4.83
N LYS A 122 -16.70 -28.90 -3.59
CA LYS A 122 -17.92 -29.54 -3.08
C LYS A 122 -19.10 -28.56 -3.08
N VAL A 123 -18.91 -27.39 -2.45
CA VAL A 123 -19.94 -26.34 -2.40
C VAL A 123 -20.29 -25.83 -3.81
N GLY A 124 -19.30 -25.65 -4.68
CA GLY A 124 -19.50 -25.26 -6.07
C GLY A 124 -20.34 -26.27 -6.85
N SER A 125 -20.11 -27.57 -6.66
CA SER A 125 -20.89 -28.62 -7.33
C SER A 125 -22.35 -28.64 -6.90
N GLU A 126 -22.64 -28.36 -5.62
CA GLU A 126 -24.00 -28.26 -5.09
C GLU A 126 -24.69 -27.01 -5.63
N ARG A 127 -23.98 -25.88 -5.77
CA ARG A 127 -24.53 -24.65 -6.37
C ARG A 127 -24.77 -24.75 -7.87
N ILE A 128 -23.92 -25.45 -8.63
CA ILE A 128 -24.15 -25.70 -10.06
C ILE A 128 -25.37 -26.60 -10.27
N LYS A 129 -25.57 -27.61 -9.40
CA LYS A 129 -26.79 -28.44 -9.46
C LYS A 129 -28.05 -27.63 -9.22
N LEU A 130 -28.03 -26.73 -8.22
CA LEU A 130 -29.13 -25.81 -7.94
C LEU A 130 -29.44 -24.92 -9.15
N LEU A 131 -28.39 -24.36 -9.79
CA LEU A 131 -28.53 -23.53 -11.00
C LEU A 131 -29.24 -24.26 -12.16
N HIS A 132 -29.04 -25.58 -12.29
CA HIS A 132 -29.70 -26.37 -13.34
C HIS A 132 -31.16 -26.72 -13.02
N THR A 133 -31.57 -26.68 -11.76
CA THR A 133 -32.92 -27.05 -11.31
C THR A 133 -33.86 -25.85 -11.13
N THR A 134 -33.29 -24.65 -10.96
CA THR A 134 -34.04 -23.42 -10.75
C THR A 134 -34.61 -22.86 -12.05
N ASN A 135 -35.91 -22.57 -12.07
CA ASN A 135 -36.60 -21.92 -13.19
C ASN A 135 -36.98 -20.45 -12.90
N GLU A 136 -36.86 -20.00 -11.65
CA GLU A 136 -37.13 -18.61 -11.28
C GLU A 136 -35.93 -17.72 -11.59
N TYR A 137 -36.19 -16.59 -12.24
CA TYR A 137 -35.17 -15.65 -12.68
C TYR A 137 -34.34 -15.07 -11.53
N ASP A 138 -35.00 -14.74 -10.41
CA ASP A 138 -34.37 -14.17 -9.22
C ASP A 138 -33.35 -15.14 -8.62
N GLU A 139 -33.77 -16.40 -8.40
CA GLU A 139 -32.92 -17.46 -7.88
C GLU A 139 -31.73 -17.78 -8.80
N TYR A 140 -31.90 -17.60 -10.11
CA TYR A 140 -30.83 -17.73 -11.09
C TYR A 140 -29.74 -16.66 -10.90
N ILE A 141 -30.12 -15.39 -10.69
CA ILE A 141 -29.16 -14.31 -10.42
C ILE A 141 -28.37 -14.59 -9.14
N TYR A 142 -29.04 -15.04 -8.07
CA TYR A 142 -28.35 -15.40 -6.82
C TYR A 142 -27.37 -16.55 -7.01
N ALA A 143 -27.77 -17.59 -7.72
CA ALA A 143 -26.90 -18.74 -7.98
C ALA A 143 -25.64 -18.32 -8.76
N ILE A 144 -25.76 -17.40 -9.73
CA ILE A 144 -24.61 -16.83 -10.44
C ILE A 144 -23.69 -16.06 -9.48
N ILE A 145 -24.24 -15.17 -8.65
CA ILE A 145 -23.45 -14.39 -7.68
C ILE A 145 -22.65 -15.32 -6.76
N PHE A 146 -23.27 -16.37 -6.22
CA PHE A 146 -22.57 -17.33 -5.37
C PHE A 146 -21.42 -18.04 -6.09
N ILE A 147 -21.62 -18.45 -7.34
CA ILE A 147 -20.55 -19.04 -8.16
C ILE A 147 -19.43 -18.01 -8.40
N LEU A 148 -19.76 -16.75 -8.69
CA LEU A 148 -18.78 -15.68 -8.85
C LEU A 148 -17.96 -15.49 -7.58
N PHE A 149 -18.56 -15.50 -6.39
CA PHE A 149 -17.86 -15.41 -5.11
C PHE A 149 -16.93 -16.59 -4.81
N LEU A 150 -17.05 -17.73 -5.50
CA LEU A 150 -16.08 -18.83 -5.40
C LEU A 150 -14.82 -18.59 -6.26
N LEU A 151 -14.91 -17.79 -7.33
CA LEU A 151 -13.80 -17.56 -8.27
C LEU A 151 -12.52 -16.99 -7.64
N PRO A 152 -12.57 -16.02 -6.69
CA PRO A 152 -11.36 -15.47 -6.08
C PRO A 152 -10.48 -16.52 -5.39
N HIS A 153 -11.04 -17.64 -4.94
CA HIS A 153 -10.28 -18.76 -4.39
C HIS A 153 -9.29 -19.33 -5.41
N PHE A 154 -9.73 -19.52 -6.65
CA PHE A 154 -8.88 -20.06 -7.72
C PHE A 154 -7.80 -19.10 -8.19
N TRP A 155 -7.94 -17.80 -7.90
CA TRP A 155 -6.93 -16.80 -8.24
C TRP A 155 -5.75 -16.80 -7.28
N ILE A 156 -5.84 -17.38 -6.07
CA ILE A 156 -4.80 -17.32 -5.03
C ILE A 156 -3.39 -17.69 -5.56
N PRO A 157 -3.19 -18.79 -6.32
CA PRO A 157 -1.88 -19.12 -6.85
C PRO A 157 -1.34 -18.05 -7.81
N TYR A 158 -2.22 -17.45 -8.62
CA TYR A 158 -1.85 -16.46 -9.63
C TYR A 158 -1.59 -15.07 -9.03
N VAL A 159 -2.50 -14.58 -8.16
CA VAL A 159 -2.47 -13.21 -7.62
C VAL A 159 -1.79 -13.09 -6.25
N GLY A 160 -1.69 -14.19 -5.50
CA GLY A 160 -1.00 -14.26 -4.21
C GLY A 160 0.43 -14.75 -4.41
N TRP A 161 0.60 -16.04 -4.69
CA TRP A 161 1.92 -16.68 -4.76
C TRP A 161 2.76 -16.16 -5.92
N GLY A 162 2.13 -16.00 -7.10
CA GLY A 162 2.78 -15.45 -8.28
C GLY A 162 3.37 -14.05 -8.07
N VAL A 163 2.83 -13.28 -7.11
CA VAL A 163 3.18 -11.89 -6.81
C VAL A 163 4.10 -11.77 -5.57
N ALA A 164 4.29 -12.86 -4.83
CA ALA A 164 4.97 -12.85 -3.52
C ALA A 164 6.42 -12.32 -3.59
N ASN A 165 7.15 -12.58 -4.69
CA ASN A 165 8.49 -12.03 -4.91
C ASN A 165 8.50 -10.49 -4.98
N GLN A 166 7.56 -9.91 -5.73
CA GLN A 166 7.46 -8.46 -5.87
C GLN A 166 7.04 -7.80 -4.55
N VAL A 167 6.14 -8.44 -3.80
CA VAL A 167 5.74 -7.98 -2.47
C VAL A 167 6.90 -8.04 -1.47
N ALA A 168 7.70 -9.12 -1.50
CA ALA A 168 8.88 -9.28 -0.67
C ALA A 168 9.92 -8.16 -0.94
N HIS A 169 10.13 -7.82 -2.22
CA HIS A 169 10.97 -6.70 -2.62
C HIS A 169 10.42 -5.37 -2.08
N TYR A 170 9.15 -5.07 -2.35
CA TYR A 170 8.48 -3.85 -1.86
C TYR A 170 8.59 -3.70 -0.33
N LYS A 171 8.29 -4.77 0.43
CA LYS A 171 8.40 -4.74 1.90
C LYS A 171 9.83 -4.53 2.38
N SER A 172 10.83 -5.00 1.64
CA SER A 172 12.24 -4.79 1.98
C SER A 172 12.72 -3.37 1.68
N MET A 173 12.15 -2.69 0.68
CA MET A 173 12.48 -1.29 0.37
C MET A 173 12.19 -0.35 1.54
N TRP A 174 11.14 -0.61 2.32
CA TRP A 174 10.80 0.16 3.52
C TRP A 174 11.93 0.19 4.55
N GLY A 175 12.60 -0.93 4.81
CA GLY A 175 13.73 -0.99 5.74
C GLY A 175 14.89 -0.10 5.27
N THR A 176 15.22 -0.15 3.98
CA THR A 176 16.24 0.73 3.39
C THR A 176 15.85 2.20 3.44
N PHE A 177 14.58 2.51 3.17
CA PHE A 177 14.06 3.88 3.26
C PHE A 177 14.11 4.45 4.68
N GLN A 178 13.73 3.68 5.71
CA GLN A 178 13.77 4.16 7.09
C GLN A 178 15.21 4.49 7.55
N VAL A 179 16.21 3.73 7.09
CA VAL A 179 17.62 4.06 7.34
C VAL A 179 18.03 5.34 6.62
N ARG A 180 17.67 5.49 5.34
CA ARG A 180 17.96 6.72 4.56
C ARG A 180 17.26 7.96 5.14
N TYR A 181 16.02 7.80 5.60
CA TYR A 181 15.27 8.84 6.30
C TYR A 181 16.03 9.29 7.55
N TYR A 182 16.42 8.35 8.41
CA TYR A 182 17.20 8.66 9.61
C TYR A 182 18.56 9.33 9.31
N ARG A 183 19.23 8.93 8.21
CA ARG A 183 20.47 9.57 7.76
C ARG A 183 20.29 11.06 7.49
N VAL A 184 19.22 11.44 6.80
CA VAL A 184 18.95 12.83 6.38
C VAL A 184 18.32 13.64 7.52
N THR A 185 17.18 13.19 8.06
CA THR A 185 16.38 13.98 9.01
C THR A 185 16.88 13.88 10.45
N GLY A 186 17.57 12.78 10.81
CA GLY A 186 18.01 12.50 12.17
C GLY A 186 16.91 12.06 13.13
N THR A 187 15.68 11.98 12.65
CA THR A 187 14.54 11.46 13.39
C THR A 187 14.20 10.07 12.87
N THR A 188 13.80 9.18 13.78
CA THR A 188 13.29 7.86 13.39
C THR A 188 11.86 7.99 12.90
N LEU A 189 11.52 7.34 11.78
CA LEU A 189 10.16 7.36 11.27
C LEU A 189 9.25 6.47 12.12
N VAL A 190 8.27 7.09 12.78
CA VAL A 190 7.32 6.45 13.71
C VAL A 190 5.92 6.40 13.09
N PHE A 191 5.20 5.31 13.33
CA PHE A 191 3.82 5.12 12.87
C PHE A 191 2.84 4.99 14.05
N PRO A 192 2.47 6.09 14.71
CA PRO A 192 1.82 6.06 16.03
C PRO A 192 0.45 5.35 16.05
N THR A 193 -0.32 5.42 14.96
CA THR A 193 -1.68 4.84 14.90
C THR A 193 -1.77 3.57 14.06
N LEU A 194 -0.67 3.11 13.46
CA LEU A 194 -0.72 2.06 12.44
C LEU A 194 -0.97 0.68 13.05
N LYS A 195 -0.29 0.34 14.15
CA LYS A 195 -0.50 -0.92 14.87
C LYS A 195 -1.94 -1.08 15.37
N ILE A 196 -2.51 -0.01 15.95
CA ILE A 196 -3.90 -0.01 16.43
C ILE A 196 -4.87 -0.15 15.25
N ALA A 197 -4.64 0.60 14.17
CA ALA A 197 -5.47 0.49 12.97
C ALA A 197 -5.45 -0.92 12.36
N ILE A 198 -4.29 -1.60 12.34
CA ILE A 198 -4.19 -2.99 11.85
C ILE A 198 -5.06 -3.93 12.68
N ILE A 199 -5.04 -3.81 14.01
CA ILE A 199 -5.84 -4.67 14.89
C ILE A 199 -7.34 -4.41 14.70
N ILE A 200 -7.74 -3.13 14.66
CA ILE A 200 -9.15 -2.74 14.46
C ILE A 200 -9.64 -3.22 13.09
N LEU A 201 -8.87 -2.98 12.03
CA LEU A 201 -9.25 -3.42 10.69
C LEU A 201 -9.31 -4.95 10.59
N PHE A 202 -8.41 -5.66 11.25
CA PHE A 202 -8.43 -7.12 11.25
C PHE A 202 -9.70 -7.67 11.92
N ILE A 203 -9.99 -7.23 13.15
CA ILE A 203 -11.20 -7.63 13.88
C ILE A 203 -12.44 -7.22 13.10
N GLY A 204 -12.44 -6.00 12.56
CA GLY A 204 -13.51 -5.47 11.71
C GLY A 204 -13.75 -6.31 10.46
N CYS A 205 -12.70 -6.75 9.76
CA CYS A 205 -12.83 -7.59 8.57
C CYS A 205 -13.42 -8.97 8.88
N VAL A 206 -13.04 -9.58 10.01
CA VAL A 206 -13.60 -10.87 10.43
C VAL A 206 -15.07 -10.71 10.84
N LEU A 207 -15.38 -9.71 11.68
CA LEU A 207 -16.75 -9.42 12.10
C LEU A 207 -17.64 -9.07 10.91
N LEU A 208 -17.16 -8.24 9.98
CA LEU A 208 -17.88 -7.89 8.76
C LEU A 208 -18.16 -9.12 7.90
N SER A 209 -17.22 -10.06 7.82
CA SER A 209 -17.42 -11.33 7.10
C SER A 209 -18.50 -12.18 7.75
N ILE A 210 -18.53 -12.25 9.08
CA ILE A 210 -19.58 -12.97 9.83
C ILE A 210 -20.94 -12.30 9.63
N LEU A 211 -21.03 -10.98 9.81
CA LEU A 211 -22.27 -10.22 9.65
C LEU A 211 -22.83 -10.31 8.22
N PHE A 212 -21.96 -10.20 7.23
CA PHE A 212 -22.34 -10.30 5.82
C PHE A 212 -22.85 -11.71 5.48
N LEU A 213 -22.16 -12.76 5.93
CA LEU A 213 -22.62 -14.14 5.73
C LEU A 213 -23.89 -14.47 6.50
N PHE A 214 -24.03 -13.95 7.71
CA PHE A 214 -25.24 -14.11 8.51
C PHE A 214 -26.42 -13.43 7.82
N SER A 215 -26.24 -12.19 7.35
CA SER A 215 -27.23 -11.47 6.55
C SER A 215 -27.63 -12.30 5.32
N LEU A 216 -26.68 -12.77 4.52
CA LEU A 216 -26.98 -13.63 3.37
C LEU A 216 -27.71 -14.93 3.76
N SER A 217 -27.39 -15.54 4.91
CA SER A 217 -28.06 -16.76 5.36
C SER A 217 -29.51 -16.56 5.80
N GLN A 218 -29.87 -15.35 6.25
CA GLN A 218 -31.23 -15.01 6.66
C GLN A 218 -32.08 -14.50 5.49
N LEU A 219 -31.45 -13.87 4.51
CA LEU A 219 -32.14 -13.30 3.35
C LEU A 219 -32.33 -14.31 2.20
N LEU A 220 -31.69 -15.48 2.25
CA LEU A 220 -31.83 -16.53 1.26
C LEU A 220 -32.26 -17.87 1.90
N ASP A 221 -33.45 -18.34 1.52
CA ASP A 221 -34.11 -19.50 2.13
C ASP A 221 -33.39 -20.85 1.91
N ASP A 222 -32.42 -20.93 0.97
CA ASP A 222 -31.68 -22.17 0.62
C ASP A 222 -30.18 -22.17 1.03
N PHE A 223 -29.83 -21.42 2.08
CA PHE A 223 -28.45 -21.34 2.56
C PHE A 223 -28.17 -22.27 3.76
N LEU A 224 -27.78 -23.52 3.47
CA LEU A 224 -27.25 -24.40 4.53
C LEU A 224 -26.01 -23.78 5.19
N LEU A 225 -26.00 -23.77 6.52
CA LEU A 225 -24.90 -23.21 7.33
C LEU A 225 -23.53 -23.83 6.98
N TRP A 226 -23.46 -25.08 6.53
CA TRP A 226 -22.19 -25.69 6.12
C TRP A 226 -21.54 -24.98 4.92
N HIS A 227 -22.34 -24.40 4.01
CA HIS A 227 -21.83 -23.67 2.86
C HIS A 227 -21.11 -22.38 3.29
N THR A 228 -21.47 -21.79 4.44
CA THR A 228 -20.83 -20.56 4.96
C THR A 228 -19.32 -20.73 5.16
N THR A 229 -18.84 -21.95 5.42
CA THR A 229 -17.42 -22.21 5.70
C THR A 229 -16.51 -21.87 4.51
N ALA A 230 -16.93 -22.21 3.29
CA ALA A 230 -16.19 -21.89 2.06
C ALA A 230 -16.14 -20.38 1.81
N TYR A 231 -17.30 -19.72 1.93
CA TYR A 231 -17.40 -18.28 1.68
C TYR A 231 -16.73 -17.45 2.78
N PHE A 232 -16.70 -17.94 4.02
CA PHE A 232 -16.04 -17.25 5.14
C PHE A 232 -14.56 -17.01 4.86
N HIS A 233 -13.85 -18.03 4.37
CA HIS A 233 -12.44 -17.89 3.99
C HIS A 233 -12.26 -16.85 2.87
N ILE A 234 -13.07 -16.92 1.82
CA ILE A 234 -12.94 -16.06 0.64
C ILE A 234 -13.27 -14.60 0.97
N ILE A 235 -14.38 -14.35 1.68
CA ILE A 235 -14.82 -13.00 2.04
C ILE A 235 -13.84 -12.38 3.03
N THR A 236 -13.35 -13.16 4.00
CA THR A 236 -12.29 -12.70 4.91
C THR A 236 -11.04 -12.31 4.11
N MET A 237 -10.64 -13.12 3.11
CA MET A 237 -9.50 -12.80 2.25
C MET A 237 -9.71 -11.50 1.44
N ILE A 238 -10.90 -11.31 0.86
CA ILE A 238 -11.24 -10.09 0.11
C ILE A 238 -11.12 -8.85 1.02
N ASN A 239 -11.75 -8.90 2.20
CA ASN A 239 -11.70 -7.83 3.19
C ASN A 239 -10.25 -7.55 3.64
N MET A 240 -9.45 -8.58 3.87
CA MET A 240 -8.04 -8.43 4.26
C MET A 240 -7.18 -7.79 3.15
N ASN A 241 -7.47 -8.05 1.87
CA ASN A 241 -6.76 -7.40 0.77
C ASN A 241 -7.05 -5.90 0.68
N ALA A 242 -8.29 -5.48 0.94
CA ALA A 242 -8.64 -4.06 1.06
C ALA A 242 -7.95 -3.40 2.25
N ALA A 243 -7.97 -4.06 3.42
CA ALA A 243 -7.28 -3.59 4.61
C ALA A 243 -5.75 -3.47 4.37
N LEU A 244 -5.14 -4.46 3.71
CA LEU A 244 -3.72 -4.43 3.34
C LEU A 244 -3.39 -3.20 2.49
N PHE A 245 -4.22 -2.88 1.49
CA PHE A 245 -4.00 -1.70 0.67
C PHE A 245 -4.08 -0.42 1.51
N TYR A 246 -5.15 -0.30 2.30
CA TYR A 246 -5.39 0.84 3.19
C TYR A 246 -4.20 1.09 4.12
N ILE A 247 -3.69 0.05 4.78
CA ILE A 247 -2.59 0.15 5.74
C ILE A 247 -1.29 0.58 5.04
N ASN A 248 -0.97 0.00 3.88
CA ASN A 248 0.22 0.41 3.10
C ASN A 248 0.13 1.87 2.63
N SER A 249 -1.03 2.28 2.12
CA SER A 249 -1.29 3.66 1.68
C SER A 249 -1.24 4.64 2.85
N LYS A 250 -1.80 4.28 4.01
CA LYS A 250 -1.71 5.08 5.25
C LYS A 250 -0.28 5.20 5.75
N GLY A 251 0.52 4.13 5.67
CA GLY A 251 1.95 4.17 5.98
C GLY A 251 2.69 5.18 5.11
N THR A 252 2.45 5.16 3.81
CA THR A 252 3.04 6.12 2.85
C THR A 252 2.61 7.55 3.14
N LYS A 253 1.33 7.79 3.46
CA LYS A 253 0.83 9.11 3.86
C LYS A 253 1.55 9.66 5.10
N ILE A 254 1.70 8.83 6.14
CA ILE A 254 2.39 9.22 7.38
C ILE A 254 3.87 9.53 7.08
N ALA A 255 4.53 8.68 6.28
CA ALA A 255 5.91 8.89 5.86
C ALA A 255 6.09 10.20 5.09
N SER A 256 5.18 10.49 4.14
CA SER A 256 5.19 11.73 3.37
C SER A 256 4.99 12.96 4.24
N LYS A 257 4.00 12.92 5.15
CA LYS A 257 3.73 14.05 6.05
C LYS A 257 4.92 14.32 6.97
N SER A 258 5.50 13.26 7.55
CA SER A 258 6.70 13.35 8.38
C SER A 258 7.90 13.90 7.61
N LEU A 259 8.08 13.49 6.35
CA LEU A 259 9.12 14.01 5.45
C LEU A 259 8.93 15.50 5.20
N SER A 260 7.70 15.92 4.85
CA SER A 260 7.34 17.32 4.60
C SER A 260 7.55 18.20 5.83
N ASP A 261 7.15 17.72 7.01
CA ASP A 261 7.30 18.45 8.27
C ASP A 261 8.77 18.62 8.64
N CYS A 262 9.60 17.58 8.47
CA CYS A 262 11.05 17.67 8.67
C CYS A 262 11.70 18.60 7.65
N PHE A 263 11.29 18.52 6.38
CA PHE A 263 11.80 19.40 5.33
C PHE A 263 11.51 20.86 5.65
N LYS A 264 10.25 21.19 5.98
CA LYS A 264 9.85 22.55 6.37
C LYS A 264 10.58 23.05 7.60
N LYS A 265 10.82 22.19 8.60
CA LYS A 265 11.58 22.54 9.80
C LYS A 265 13.05 22.81 9.48
N ASP A 266 13.69 21.95 8.71
CA ASP A 266 15.11 22.09 8.37
C ASP A 266 15.36 23.29 7.45
N MET A 267 14.47 23.55 6.49
CA MET A 267 14.56 24.71 5.61
C MET A 267 14.43 26.06 6.33
N ARG A 268 13.75 26.10 7.49
CA ARG A 268 13.69 27.29 8.36
C ARG A 268 14.98 27.54 9.13
N ILE A 269 15.80 26.50 9.32
CA ILE A 269 17.04 26.57 10.09
C ILE A 269 18.22 26.80 9.16
N GLU A 270 18.32 26.02 8.08
CA GLU A 270 19.42 26.06 7.13
C GLU A 270 18.88 25.86 5.70
N CYS A 271 18.86 26.92 4.91
CA CYS A 271 18.47 26.87 3.50
C CYS A 271 19.72 26.76 2.62
N ASN A 272 20.10 25.54 2.27
CA ASN A 272 21.30 25.22 1.49
C ASN A 272 20.96 24.22 0.38
N TYR A 273 21.54 24.40 -0.82
CA TYR A 273 21.39 23.49 -1.96
C TYR A 273 21.63 22.01 -1.58
N ILE A 274 22.57 21.77 -0.67
CA ILE A 274 22.91 20.43 -0.18
C ILE A 274 21.71 19.77 0.52
N MET A 275 21.03 20.52 1.38
CA MET A 275 19.87 20.02 2.13
C MET A 275 18.71 19.73 1.17
N ILE A 276 18.45 20.64 0.23
CA ILE A 276 17.39 20.48 -0.78
C ILE A 276 17.66 19.22 -1.62
N LYS A 277 18.91 18.99 -2.05
CA LYS A 277 19.32 17.78 -2.79
C LYS A 277 19.03 16.49 -2.01
N GLN A 278 19.36 16.45 -0.72
CA GLN A 278 19.10 15.28 0.13
C GLN A 278 17.59 15.01 0.28
N TYR A 279 16.80 16.06 0.52
CA TYR A 279 15.35 15.95 0.62
C TYR A 279 14.68 15.55 -0.69
N ARG A 280 15.18 16.04 -1.85
CA ARG A 280 14.75 15.61 -3.18
C ARG A 280 14.95 14.11 -3.37
N LEU A 281 16.15 13.60 -3.08
CA LEU A 281 16.45 12.18 -3.20
C LEU A 281 15.62 11.31 -2.24
N LEU A 282 15.37 11.82 -1.03
CA LEU A 282 14.52 11.14 -0.06
C LEU A 282 13.06 11.09 -0.52
N TRP A 283 12.54 12.18 -1.10
CA TRP A 283 11.21 12.24 -1.71
C TRP A 283 11.10 11.30 -2.92
N LEU A 284 12.10 11.28 -3.81
CA LEU A 284 12.13 10.37 -4.95
C LEU A 284 12.10 8.91 -4.51
N ASN A 285 12.87 8.54 -3.48
CA ASN A 285 12.85 7.19 -2.92
C ASN A 285 11.49 6.83 -2.28
N LEU A 286 10.81 7.81 -1.66
CA LEU A 286 9.44 7.60 -1.18
C LEU A 286 8.45 7.42 -2.34
N SER A 287 8.66 8.13 -3.46
CA SER A 287 7.80 8.06 -4.65
C SER A 287 7.95 6.69 -5.30
N GLU A 288 9.20 6.20 -5.36
CA GLU A 288 9.52 4.85 -5.81
C GLU A 288 8.83 3.78 -4.96
N ILE A 289 8.75 3.96 -3.63
CA ILE A 289 8.01 3.04 -2.75
C ILE A 289 6.50 3.06 -3.05
N LEU A 290 5.91 4.24 -3.28
CA LEU A 290 4.49 4.36 -3.62
C LEU A 290 4.18 3.72 -4.99
N GLN A 291 5.04 3.92 -5.98
CA GLN A 291 4.90 3.27 -7.28
C GLN A 291 5.14 1.75 -7.18
N ALA A 292 6.09 1.32 -6.35
CA ALA A 292 6.34 -0.10 -6.07
C ALA A 292 5.16 -0.77 -5.36
N LEU A 293 4.38 -0.05 -4.55
CA LEU A 293 3.12 -0.54 -3.98
C LEU A 293 2.13 -0.90 -5.10
N GLY A 294 1.89 0.02 -6.04
CA GLY A 294 1.02 -0.23 -7.19
C GLY A 294 1.54 -1.36 -8.09
N ASN A 295 2.83 -1.35 -8.40
CA ASN A 295 3.45 -2.31 -9.31
C ASN A 295 3.61 -3.72 -8.72
N ALA A 296 3.84 -3.83 -7.41
CA ALA A 296 3.91 -5.11 -6.72
C ALA A 296 2.53 -5.77 -6.74
N TYR A 297 1.49 -5.07 -6.30
CA TYR A 297 0.15 -5.65 -6.20
C TYR A 297 -0.71 -5.46 -7.44
N ALA A 298 -0.10 -5.10 -8.59
CA ALA A 298 -0.82 -4.78 -9.82
C ALA A 298 -1.82 -5.87 -10.22
N ARG A 299 -1.36 -7.13 -10.29
CA ARG A 299 -2.21 -8.27 -10.63
C ARG A 299 -3.35 -8.45 -9.64
N THR A 300 -3.06 -8.37 -8.34
CA THR A 300 -4.04 -8.56 -7.26
C THR A 300 -5.14 -7.51 -7.32
N TYR A 301 -4.78 -6.22 -7.42
CA TYR A 301 -5.78 -5.16 -7.43
C TYR A 301 -6.48 -4.99 -8.78
N CYS A 302 -5.85 -5.33 -9.92
CA CYS A 302 -6.56 -5.43 -11.20
C CYS A 302 -7.70 -6.46 -11.14
N THR A 303 -7.40 -7.69 -10.70
CA THR A 303 -8.42 -8.74 -10.58
C THR A 303 -9.47 -8.39 -9.51
N TYR A 304 -9.06 -7.72 -8.43
CA TYR A 304 -9.96 -7.26 -7.38
C TYR A 304 -10.95 -6.21 -7.90
N CYS A 305 -10.47 -5.19 -8.62
CA CYS A 305 -11.33 -4.15 -9.19
C CYS A 305 -12.30 -4.73 -10.22
N LEU A 306 -11.85 -5.66 -11.07
CA LEU A 306 -12.73 -6.37 -12.02
C LEU A 306 -13.81 -7.16 -11.30
N PHE A 307 -13.42 -7.94 -10.27
CA PHE A 307 -14.36 -8.72 -9.48
C PHE A 307 -15.41 -7.84 -8.78
N MET A 308 -14.98 -6.73 -8.16
CA MET A 308 -15.91 -5.80 -7.51
C MET A 308 -16.85 -5.16 -8.52
N SER A 309 -16.34 -4.74 -9.68
CA SER A 309 -17.16 -4.10 -10.72
C SER A 309 -18.24 -5.04 -11.24
N ILE A 310 -17.88 -6.30 -11.56
CA ILE A 310 -18.85 -7.31 -12.03
C ILE A 310 -19.95 -7.56 -10.98
N ASN A 311 -19.59 -7.69 -9.70
CA ASN A 311 -20.58 -7.90 -8.64
C ASN A 311 -21.46 -6.68 -8.40
N ILE A 312 -20.93 -5.45 -8.53
CA ILE A 312 -21.74 -4.23 -8.47
C ILE A 312 -22.74 -4.20 -9.62
N THR A 313 -22.31 -4.51 -10.86
CA THR A 313 -23.19 -4.52 -12.03
C THR A 313 -24.30 -5.55 -11.89
N ILE A 314 -23.96 -6.80 -11.56
CA ILE A 314 -24.96 -7.89 -11.41
C ILE A 314 -25.88 -7.62 -10.23
N GLY A 315 -25.34 -7.19 -9.09
CA GLY A 315 -26.11 -6.87 -7.90
C GLY A 315 -27.08 -5.70 -8.12
N SER A 316 -26.64 -4.66 -8.82
CA SER A 316 -27.48 -3.50 -9.14
C SER A 316 -28.57 -3.84 -10.16
N TYR A 317 -28.22 -4.63 -11.18
CA TYR A 317 -29.16 -5.09 -12.20
C TYR A 317 -30.24 -6.02 -11.59
N GLY A 318 -29.83 -7.00 -10.79
CA GLY A 318 -30.76 -7.89 -10.09
C GLY A 318 -31.68 -7.12 -9.14
N ALA A 319 -31.14 -6.18 -8.36
CA ALA A 319 -31.94 -5.35 -7.47
C ALA A 319 -32.96 -4.49 -8.23
N LEU A 320 -32.56 -3.88 -9.36
CA LEU A 320 -33.45 -3.06 -10.18
C LEU A 320 -34.56 -3.90 -10.83
N SER A 321 -34.21 -5.06 -11.40
CA SER A 321 -35.15 -5.96 -12.07
C SER A 321 -36.24 -6.44 -11.12
N GLU A 322 -35.86 -6.91 -9.92
CA GLU A 322 -36.81 -7.39 -8.92
C GLU A 322 -37.72 -6.27 -8.39
N ILE A 323 -37.17 -5.06 -8.16
CA ILE A 323 -37.96 -3.90 -7.71
C ILE A 323 -39.04 -3.53 -8.75
N LEU A 324 -38.71 -3.62 -10.04
CA LEU A 324 -39.62 -3.27 -11.13
C LEU A 324 -40.72 -4.32 -11.33
N GLU A 325 -40.40 -5.61 -11.17
CA GLU A 325 -41.35 -6.70 -11.46
C GLU A 325 -42.21 -7.11 -10.26
N PHE A 326 -41.64 -7.18 -9.04
CA PHE A 326 -42.30 -7.81 -7.89
C PHE A 326 -42.37 -6.91 -6.64
N GLY A 327 -41.75 -5.73 -6.67
CA GLY A 327 -41.70 -4.79 -5.54
C GLY A 327 -40.60 -5.12 -4.51
N PHE A 328 -40.73 -4.62 -3.28
CA PHE A 328 -39.71 -4.83 -2.21
C PHE A 328 -39.83 -6.24 -1.60
N SER A 329 -38.93 -7.14 -2.01
CA SER A 329 -38.76 -8.48 -1.42
C SER A 329 -37.55 -8.55 -0.47
N TYR A 330 -37.50 -9.57 0.41
CA TYR A 330 -36.32 -9.88 1.22
C TYR A 330 -35.11 -10.24 0.35
N LYS A 331 -35.35 -10.83 -0.82
CA LYS A 331 -34.33 -11.10 -1.84
C LYS A 331 -33.64 -9.78 -2.26
N VAL A 332 -34.38 -8.82 -2.81
CA VAL A 332 -33.90 -7.46 -3.18
C VAL A 332 -32.95 -6.86 -2.13
N LEU A 333 -33.32 -6.93 -0.85
CA LEU A 333 -32.52 -6.37 0.25
C LEU A 333 -31.11 -6.98 0.29
N GLY A 334 -30.96 -8.28 0.00
CA GLY A 334 -29.67 -8.97 -0.06
C GLY A 334 -28.79 -8.49 -1.22
N LEU A 335 -29.38 -8.22 -2.40
CA LEU A 335 -28.67 -7.68 -3.57
C LEU A 335 -28.23 -6.24 -3.35
N VAL A 336 -29.05 -5.44 -2.69
CA VAL A 336 -28.72 -4.07 -2.30
C VAL A 336 -27.56 -4.05 -1.29
N VAL A 337 -27.60 -4.91 -0.27
CA VAL A 337 -26.51 -5.06 0.72
C VAL A 337 -25.22 -5.49 0.04
N LEU A 338 -25.27 -6.45 -0.88
CA LEU A 338 -24.11 -6.88 -1.67
C LEU A 338 -23.52 -5.74 -2.50
N THR A 339 -24.37 -5.00 -3.21
CA THR A 339 -23.95 -3.89 -4.07
C THR A 339 -23.26 -2.80 -3.25
N ILE A 340 -23.86 -2.40 -2.12
CA ILE A 340 -23.26 -1.41 -1.20
C ILE A 340 -21.94 -1.93 -0.64
N TYR A 341 -21.87 -3.21 -0.25
CA TYR A 341 -20.65 -3.82 0.25
C TYR A 341 -19.52 -3.76 -0.78
N CYS A 342 -19.74 -4.23 -2.01
CA CYS A 342 -18.74 -4.20 -3.08
C CYS A 342 -18.34 -2.75 -3.46
N ALA A 343 -19.30 -1.84 -3.55
CA ALA A 343 -19.05 -0.43 -3.82
C ALA A 343 -18.21 0.23 -2.72
N SER A 344 -18.50 -0.05 -1.44
CA SER A 344 -17.74 0.49 -0.31
C SER A 344 -16.28 0.04 -0.32
N LEU A 345 -16.02 -1.23 -0.62
CA LEU A 345 -14.66 -1.76 -0.70
C LEU A 345 -13.88 -1.17 -1.87
N LEU A 346 -14.52 -1.01 -3.03
CA LEU A 346 -13.91 -0.37 -4.19
C LEU A 346 -13.59 1.10 -3.89
N PHE A 347 -14.53 1.82 -3.27
CA PHE A 347 -14.34 3.20 -2.83
C PHE A 347 -13.13 3.34 -1.89
N ILE A 348 -13.00 2.47 -0.88
CA ILE A 348 -11.87 2.52 0.07
C ILE A 348 -10.53 2.42 -0.67
N ILE A 349 -10.39 1.51 -1.64
CA ILE A 349 -9.14 1.34 -2.39
C ILE A 349 -8.84 2.58 -3.24
N CYS A 350 -9.82 3.06 -3.99
CA CYS A 350 -9.66 4.23 -4.86
C CYS A 350 -9.35 5.50 -4.08
N ASP A 351 -10.06 5.73 -2.97
CA ASP A 351 -9.83 6.89 -2.11
C ASP A 351 -8.44 6.85 -1.44
N CYS A 352 -8.01 5.67 -1.00
CA CYS A 352 -6.70 5.51 -0.37
C CYS A 352 -5.55 5.80 -1.32
N ALA A 353 -5.62 5.31 -2.56
CA ALA A 353 -4.60 5.56 -3.57
C ALA A 353 -4.54 7.05 -3.95
N GLN A 354 -5.71 7.66 -4.20
CA GLN A 354 -5.81 9.07 -4.56
C GLN A 354 -5.23 9.95 -3.44
N SER A 355 -5.67 9.72 -2.21
CA SER A 355 -5.24 10.54 -1.09
C SER A 355 -3.76 10.30 -0.71
N ALA A 356 -3.18 9.12 -1.00
CA ALA A 356 -1.74 8.89 -0.80
C ALA A 356 -0.92 9.70 -1.81
N THR A 357 -1.36 9.71 -3.07
CA THR A 357 -0.78 10.50 -4.15
C THR A 357 -0.85 12.00 -3.85
N SER A 358 -2.02 12.51 -3.43
CA SER A 358 -2.22 13.95 -3.18
C SER A 358 -1.37 14.46 -2.01
N VAL A 359 -1.37 13.76 -0.87
CA VAL A 359 -0.56 14.13 0.31
C VAL A 359 0.94 14.13 -0.01
N MET A 360 1.38 13.26 -0.93
CA MET A 360 2.77 13.21 -1.34
C MET A 360 3.19 14.36 -2.25
N ALA A 361 2.30 14.81 -3.14
CA ALA A 361 2.53 15.97 -3.98
C ALA A 361 2.44 17.29 -3.18
N GLU A 362 1.35 17.48 -2.43
CA GLU A 362 1.05 18.73 -1.72
C GLU A 362 2.08 19.08 -0.64
N GLY A 363 2.59 18.09 0.11
CA GLY A 363 3.52 18.34 1.21
C GLY A 363 4.79 19.06 0.75
N VAL A 364 5.45 18.52 -0.28
CA VAL A 364 6.68 19.11 -0.81
C VAL A 364 6.40 20.39 -1.58
N GLN A 365 5.36 20.43 -2.42
CA GLN A 365 5.01 21.64 -3.18
C GLN A 365 4.72 22.83 -2.26
N SER A 366 3.94 22.63 -1.19
CA SER A 366 3.63 23.70 -0.23
C SER A 366 4.88 24.26 0.47
N THR A 367 5.89 23.40 0.70
CA THR A 367 7.15 23.82 1.31
C THR A 367 8.01 24.58 0.32
N LEU A 368 8.14 24.09 -0.92
CA LEU A 368 8.91 24.76 -1.98
C LEU A 368 8.33 26.14 -2.34
N LEU A 369 7.00 26.24 -2.47
CA LEU A 369 6.30 27.50 -2.76
C LEU A 369 6.40 28.52 -1.61
N SER A 370 6.69 28.08 -0.39
CA SER A 370 6.86 28.98 0.76
C SER A 370 8.26 29.63 0.83
N LEU A 371 9.18 29.24 -0.04
CA LEU A 371 10.55 29.78 -0.07
C LEU A 371 10.59 31.07 -0.89
N ASN A 372 11.24 32.10 -0.35
CA ASN A 372 11.46 33.34 -1.09
C ASN A 372 12.67 33.18 -2.01
N LEU A 373 12.42 32.87 -3.29
CA LEU A 373 13.46 32.61 -4.29
C LEU A 373 14.43 33.79 -4.48
N LEU A 374 13.98 35.03 -4.26
CA LEU A 374 14.79 36.24 -4.46
C LEU A 374 15.94 36.38 -3.45
N GLN A 375 15.88 35.67 -2.32
CA GLN A 375 16.88 35.72 -1.25
C GLN A 375 17.85 34.52 -1.30
N LEU A 376 17.72 33.64 -2.30
CA LEU A 376 18.48 32.40 -2.39
C LEU A 376 19.64 32.50 -3.38
N ASP A 377 20.72 31.79 -3.07
CA ASP A 377 21.85 31.63 -3.97
C ASP A 377 21.46 30.88 -5.26
N VAL A 378 22.16 31.16 -6.36
CA VAL A 378 21.89 30.62 -7.70
C VAL A 378 21.95 29.08 -7.70
N GLN A 379 22.86 28.50 -6.91
CA GLN A 379 22.96 27.04 -6.76
C GLN A 379 21.73 26.42 -6.07
N THR A 380 21.18 27.13 -5.09
CA THR A 380 19.98 26.70 -4.35
C THR A 380 18.74 26.82 -5.22
N GLN A 381 18.61 27.90 -6.00
CA GLN A 381 17.54 28.07 -6.99
C GLN A 381 17.55 26.95 -8.03
N LYS A 382 18.71 26.66 -8.62
CA LYS A 382 18.86 25.57 -9.59
C LYS A 382 18.45 24.21 -9.02
N GLU A 383 18.75 23.94 -7.76
CA GLU A 383 18.37 22.68 -7.13
C GLU A 383 16.88 22.60 -6.78
N ILE A 384 16.23 23.74 -6.50
CA ILE A 384 14.77 23.84 -6.40
C ILE A 384 14.13 23.53 -7.75
N ASP A 385 14.63 24.10 -8.85
CA ASP A 385 14.14 23.83 -10.20
C ASP A 385 14.27 22.35 -10.57
N HIS A 386 15.40 21.74 -10.23
CA HIS A 386 15.57 20.29 -10.40
C HIS A 386 14.60 19.48 -9.53
N PHE A 387 14.24 19.95 -8.33
CA PHE A 387 13.25 19.28 -7.48
C PHE A 387 11.84 19.40 -8.08
N ILE A 388 11.44 20.59 -8.52
CA ILE A 388 10.15 20.79 -9.20
C ILE A 388 10.07 19.92 -10.46
N SER A 389 11.11 19.94 -11.29
CA SER A 389 11.22 19.09 -12.49
C SER A 389 11.11 17.60 -12.14
N ALA A 390 11.74 17.17 -11.03
CA ALA A 390 11.65 15.78 -10.58
C ALA A 390 10.23 15.39 -10.12
N ILE A 391 9.46 16.33 -9.55
CA ILE A 391 8.06 16.12 -9.19
C ILE A 391 7.18 15.98 -10.44
N GLU A 392 7.41 16.84 -11.43
CA GLU A 392 6.65 16.85 -12.69
C GLU A 392 6.94 15.62 -13.55
N LEU A 393 8.22 15.22 -13.66
CA LEU A 393 8.63 14.07 -14.47
C LEU A 393 8.25 12.72 -13.83
N ASN A 394 8.13 12.65 -12.50
CA ASN A 394 7.82 11.41 -11.77
C ASN A 394 6.69 11.64 -10.76
N PRO A 395 5.44 11.82 -11.23
CA PRO A 395 4.32 12.02 -10.33
C PRO A 395 4.15 10.79 -9.42
N PRO A 396 3.88 10.98 -8.12
CA PRO A 396 3.79 9.90 -7.14
C PRO A 396 2.43 9.17 -7.26
N VAL A 397 2.09 8.66 -8.45
CA VAL A 397 0.81 8.01 -8.73
C VAL A 397 0.88 6.50 -8.51
N VAL A 398 -0.20 5.95 -7.94
CA VAL A 398 -0.36 4.49 -7.83
C VAL A 398 -0.84 3.94 -9.18
N ASN A 399 0.11 3.44 -9.96
CA ASN A 399 -0.15 2.82 -11.26
C ASN A 399 -0.08 1.28 -11.15
N LEU A 400 -1.08 0.59 -11.70
CA LEU A 400 -1.10 -0.87 -11.82
C LEU A 400 -0.35 -1.32 -13.08
N ARG A 401 0.96 -1.05 -13.17
CA ARG A 401 1.81 -1.40 -14.34
C ARG A 401 1.27 -0.90 -15.70
N GLY A 402 0.58 0.24 -15.72
CA GLY A 402 0.02 0.82 -16.94
C GLY A 402 -1.37 0.32 -17.31
N TYR A 403 -1.94 -0.66 -16.59
CA TYR A 403 -3.31 -1.12 -16.86
C TYR A 403 -4.36 -0.10 -16.41
N ALA A 404 -4.16 0.51 -15.25
CA ALA A 404 -5.04 1.55 -14.73
C ALA A 404 -4.32 2.36 -13.65
N LEU A 405 -4.70 3.63 -13.55
CA LEU A 405 -4.43 4.46 -12.38
C LEU A 405 -5.51 4.19 -11.35
N ILE A 406 -5.11 3.83 -10.12
CA ILE A 406 -6.09 3.75 -9.02
C ILE A 406 -6.33 5.18 -8.53
N ASN A 407 -7.41 5.78 -9.02
CA ASN A 407 -7.86 7.11 -8.60
C ASN A 407 -9.39 7.12 -8.41
N ARG A 408 -9.94 8.23 -7.93
CA ARG A 408 -11.40 8.38 -7.79
C ARG A 408 -12.13 8.36 -9.14
N GLU A 409 -11.43 8.61 -10.25
CA GLU A 409 -12.01 8.55 -11.60
C GLU A 409 -12.32 7.11 -12.04
N LEU A 410 -11.54 6.12 -11.57
CA LEU A 410 -11.85 4.71 -11.79
C LEU A 410 -13.21 4.34 -11.17
N LEU A 411 -13.54 4.91 -10.01
CA LEU A 411 -14.85 4.70 -9.37
C LEU A 411 -15.97 5.33 -10.19
N THR A 412 -15.79 6.56 -10.68
CA THR A 412 -16.80 7.20 -11.53
C THR A 412 -16.96 6.48 -12.85
N ALA A 413 -15.89 5.93 -13.44
CA ALA A 413 -15.95 5.14 -14.66
C ALA A 413 -16.76 3.85 -14.47
N VAL A 414 -16.53 3.11 -13.37
CA VAL A 414 -17.30 1.90 -13.03
C VAL A 414 -18.79 2.24 -12.82
N ASN A 415 -19.09 3.34 -12.14
CA ASN A 415 -20.47 3.81 -11.97
C ASN A 415 -21.09 4.32 -13.29
N PHE A 416 -20.29 4.84 -14.23
CA PHE A 416 -20.77 5.28 -15.53
C PHE A 416 -21.25 4.11 -16.39
N TYR A 417 -20.66 2.93 -16.26
CA TYR A 417 -21.16 1.72 -16.94
C TYR A 417 -22.59 1.34 -16.50
N LEU A 418 -22.98 1.62 -15.25
CA LEU A 418 -24.38 1.46 -14.81
C LEU A 418 -25.31 2.45 -15.51
N HIS A 419 -24.84 3.67 -15.79
CA HIS A 419 -25.64 4.67 -16.50
C HIS A 419 -25.82 4.33 -17.99
N TYR A 420 -24.88 3.61 -18.61
CA TYR A 420 -24.99 3.14 -19.99
C TYR A 420 -25.81 1.85 -20.18
N ILE A 421 -26.06 1.09 -19.11
CA ILE A 421 -27.03 -0.02 -19.15
C ILE A 421 -28.48 0.51 -19.10
N HIS A 422 -28.70 1.67 -18.46
CA HIS A 422 -30.01 2.31 -18.35
C HIS A 422 -30.69 2.64 -19.71
N PRO A 423 -30.00 3.04 -20.80
CA PRO A 423 -30.62 3.27 -22.11
C PRO A 423 -30.73 2.03 -23.02
N PHE A 424 -30.28 0.85 -22.59
CA PHE A 424 -30.56 -0.43 -23.28
C PHE A 424 -31.72 -1.21 -22.63
N ILE A 425 -32.37 -0.60 -21.63
CA ILE A 425 -33.71 -0.89 -21.12
C ILE A 425 -34.67 0.05 -21.86
#